data_AF-A0AAU1DNF0-F1
#
_entry.id   AF-A0AAU1DNF0-F1
#
_cell.length_a   1.000
_cell.length_b   1.000
_cell.length_c   1.000
_cell.angle_alpha   90.00
_cell.angle_beta   90.00
_cell.angle_gamma   90.00
#
_symmetry.space_group_name_H-M   'P 1'
#
loop_
_entity.id
_entity.type
_entity.pdbx_description
1 polymer ?
#
loop_
_entity_poly.entity_id
_entity_poly.type
_entity_poly.pdbx_seq_one_letter_code
_entity_poly.pdbx_strand_id
1 'polypeptide(L)'
;MDAAMLTALGALLASPLAAAAAVYGSRGATRAAREGGVIGGYDSLASRLATERDKAEKDQAAAEQRAASLELEVARLRLLVTQLGGTP
;
A
#
# COMPACT_ATOMS: atom_id res chain seq x y z
N MET A 1 2.85 -0.68 65.09
CA MET A 1 2.84 -1.20 63.71
C MET A 1 4.16 -0.77 63.08
N ASP A 2 5.04 -1.71 62.76
CA ASP A 2 6.40 -1.41 62.28
C ASP A 2 6.37 -0.92 60.81
N ALA A 3 7.22 0.03 60.45
CA ALA A 3 7.31 0.62 59.11
C ALA A 3 7.62 -0.44 58.04
N ALA A 4 8.31 -1.51 58.43
CA ALA A 4 8.54 -2.68 57.59
C ALA A 4 7.22 -3.37 57.17
N MET A 5 6.25 -3.44 58.08
CA MET A 5 4.95 -4.07 57.81
C MET A 5 4.07 -3.22 56.89
N LEU A 6 4.11 -1.88 57.03
CA LEU A 6 3.41 -0.96 56.13
C LEU A 6 4.03 -0.97 54.72
N THR A 7 5.35 -1.04 54.63
CA THR A 7 6.06 -1.14 53.34
C THR A 7 5.76 -2.48 52.65
N ALA A 8 5.76 -3.58 53.40
CA ALA A 8 5.40 -4.90 52.88
C ALA A 8 3.94 -4.95 52.39
N LEU A 9 3.01 -4.34 53.12
CA LEU A 9 1.60 -4.25 52.72
C LEU A 9 1.41 -3.34 51.49
N GLY A 10 2.15 -2.23 51.43
CA GLY A 10 2.18 -1.35 50.25
C GLY A 10 2.73 -2.05 49.01
N ALA A 11 3.79 -2.84 49.15
CA ALA A 11 4.35 -3.64 48.05
C ALA A 11 3.40 -4.75 47.59
N LEU A 12 2.71 -5.41 48.53
CA LEU A 12 1.72 -6.45 48.24
C LEU A 12 0.51 -5.90 47.47
N LEU A 13 0.07 -4.68 47.78
CA LEU A 13 -1.07 -4.02 47.11
C LEU A 13 -0.67 -3.33 45.80
N ALA A 14 0.57 -2.84 45.69
CA ALA A 14 1.08 -2.21 44.48
C ALA A 14 1.27 -3.23 43.33
N SER A 15 1.64 -4.47 43.64
CA SER A 15 1.90 -5.52 42.63
C SER A 15 0.66 -5.88 41.79
N PRO A 16 -0.53 -6.15 42.37
CA PRO A 16 -1.77 -6.37 41.61
C PRO A 16 -2.21 -5.16 40.78
N LEU A 17 -2.04 -3.94 41.30
CA LEU A 17 -2.41 -2.72 40.60
C LEU A 17 -1.51 -2.45 39.39
N ALA A 18 -0.20 -2.67 39.53
CA ALA A 18 0.74 -2.58 38.42
C ALA A 18 0.46 -3.65 37.34
N ALA A 19 0.13 -4.87 37.75
CA ALA A 19 -0.28 -5.93 36.83
C ALA A 19 -1.59 -5.61 36.10
N ALA A 20 -2.60 -5.08 36.80
CA ALA A 20 -3.86 -4.67 36.21
C ALA A 20 -3.68 -3.49 35.22
N ALA A 21 -2.86 -2.50 35.59
CA ALA A 21 -2.51 -1.39 34.72
C ALA A 21 -1.74 -1.85 33.47
N ALA A 22 -0.83 -2.81 33.60
CA ALA A 22 -0.11 -3.40 32.47
C ALA A 22 -1.04 -4.20 31.53
N VAL A 23 -2.00 -4.95 32.07
CA VAL A 23 -3.01 -5.68 31.27
C VAL A 23 -3.94 -4.70 30.55
N TYR A 24 -4.34 -3.60 31.20
CA TYR A 24 -5.18 -2.59 30.54
C TYR A 24 -4.40 -1.78 29.49
N GLY A 25 -3.16 -1.38 29.80
CA GLY A 25 -2.27 -0.68 28.86
C GLY A 25 -1.90 -1.53 27.64
N SER A 26 -1.65 -2.83 27.83
CA SER A 26 -1.37 -3.74 26.72
C SER A 26 -2.57 -3.96 25.78
N ARG A 27 -3.80 -3.95 26.31
CA ARG A 27 -5.03 -3.99 25.48
C ARG A 27 -5.16 -2.73 24.61
N GLY A 28 -4.90 -1.55 25.18
CA GLY A 28 -4.87 -0.28 24.44
C GLY A 28 -3.77 -0.24 23.38
N ALA A 29 -2.57 -0.68 23.73
CA ALA A 29 -1.44 -0.78 22.79
C ALA A 29 -1.70 -1.76 21.65
N THR A 30 -2.34 -2.90 21.93
CA THR A 30 -2.72 -3.89 20.89
C THR A 30 -3.77 -3.32 19.93
N ARG A 31 -4.71 -2.51 20.44
CA ARG A 31 -5.72 -1.84 19.62
C ARG A 31 -5.10 -0.76 18.74
N ALA A 32 -4.29 0.12 19.31
CA ALA A 32 -3.57 1.17 18.57
C ALA A 32 -2.62 0.58 17.51
N ALA A 33 -1.95 -0.53 17.81
CA ALA A 33 -1.09 -1.23 16.85
C ALA A 33 -1.90 -1.84 15.68
N ARG A 34 -3.10 -2.38 15.94
CA ARG A 34 -3.99 -2.88 14.89
C ARG A 34 -4.56 -1.76 14.03
N GLU A 35 -5.05 -0.68 14.66
CA GLU A 35 -5.61 0.47 13.96
C GLU A 35 -4.55 1.19 13.12
N GLY A 36 -3.33 1.38 13.67
CA GLY A 36 -2.20 1.93 12.92
C GLY A 36 -1.73 1.02 11.78
N GLY A 37 -1.73 -0.30 11.98
CA GLY A 37 -1.40 -1.27 10.94
C GLY A 37 -2.41 -1.29 9.79
N VAL A 38 -3.70 -1.11 10.08
CA VAL A 38 -4.75 -1.04 9.06
C VAL A 38 -4.64 0.24 8.24
N ILE A 39 -4.42 1.40 8.88
CA ILE A 39 -4.24 2.69 8.18
C ILE A 39 -3.00 2.66 7.29
N GLY A 40 -1.86 2.18 7.82
CA GLY A 40 -0.64 2.00 7.02
C GLY A 40 -0.80 0.99 5.88
N GLY A 41 -1.61 -0.05 6.10
CA GLY A 41 -1.97 -1.03 5.06
C GLY A 41 -2.74 -0.38 3.90
N TYR A 42 -3.77 0.42 4.20
CA TYR A 42 -4.53 1.13 3.16
C TYR A 42 -3.69 2.15 2.39
N ASP A 43 -2.81 2.88 3.07
CA ASP A 43 -1.90 3.83 2.42
C ASP A 43 -0.94 3.11 1.45
N SER A 44 -0.40 1.96 1.86
CA SER A 44 0.44 1.13 0.99
C SER A 44 -0.29 0.59 -0.25
N LEU A 45 -1.57 0.22 -0.10
CA LEU A 45 -2.40 -0.24 -1.21
C LEU A 45 -2.75 0.90 -2.17
N ALA A 46 -3.11 2.07 -1.64
CA ALA A 46 -3.39 3.25 -2.44
C ALA A 46 -2.15 3.68 -3.24
N SER A 47 -0.97 3.68 -2.62
CA SER A 47 0.30 3.96 -3.28
C SER A 47 0.62 2.96 -4.41
N ARG A 48 0.40 1.66 -4.17
CA ARG A 48 0.58 0.62 -5.20
C ARG A 48 -0.40 0.78 -6.36
N LEU A 49 -1.68 1.03 -6.07
CA LEU A 49 -2.70 1.25 -7.09
C LEU A 49 -2.42 2.49 -7.94
N ALA A 50 -1.97 3.59 -7.31
CA ALA A 50 -1.55 4.78 -8.05
C ALA A 50 -0.36 4.47 -8.98
N THR A 51 0.64 3.75 -8.47
CA THR A 51 1.81 3.34 -9.27
C THR A 51 1.41 2.44 -10.44
N GLU A 52 0.52 1.48 -10.22
CA GLU A 52 0.03 0.59 -11.27
C GLU A 52 -0.81 1.33 -12.32
N ARG A 53 -1.67 2.26 -11.89
CA ARG A 53 -2.42 3.12 -12.81
C ARG A 53 -1.48 3.96 -13.68
N ASP A 54 -0.52 4.64 -13.06
CA ASP A 54 0.43 5.49 -13.78
C ASP A 54 1.30 4.67 -14.76
N LYS A 55 1.60 3.42 -14.42
CA LYS A 55 2.26 2.48 -15.34
C LYS A 55 1.35 2.09 -16.51
N ALA A 56 0.10 1.72 -16.22
CA ALA A 56 -0.88 1.35 -17.24
C ALA A 56 -1.15 2.49 -18.22
N GLU A 57 -1.27 3.73 -17.74
CA GLU A 57 -1.46 4.92 -18.58
C GLU A 57 -0.25 5.16 -19.52
N LYS A 58 0.98 4.97 -19.02
CA LYS A 58 2.20 5.07 -19.84
C LYS A 58 2.28 3.96 -20.87
N ASP A 59 2.00 2.73 -20.49
CA ASP A 59 2.02 1.58 -21.37
C ASP A 59 0.96 1.72 -22.48
N GLN A 60 -0.23 2.23 -22.13
CA GLN A 60 -1.29 2.55 -23.08
C GLN A 60 -0.85 3.64 -24.06
N ALA A 61 -0.32 4.77 -23.59
CA ALA A 61 0.15 5.84 -24.46
C ALA A 61 1.26 5.36 -25.42
N ALA A 62 2.18 4.52 -24.94
CA ALA A 62 3.22 3.91 -25.78
C ALA A 62 2.64 2.94 -26.82
N ALA A 63 1.62 2.15 -26.46
CA ALA A 63 0.93 1.26 -27.38
C ALA A 63 0.17 2.02 -28.46
N GLU A 64 -0.55 3.08 -28.09
CA GLU A 64 -1.28 3.95 -29.03
C GLU A 64 -0.32 4.64 -30.01
N GLN A 65 0.83 5.12 -29.56
CA GLN A 65 1.86 5.67 -30.44
C GLN A 65 2.41 4.63 -31.44
N ARG A 66 2.65 3.39 -30.98
CA ARG A 66 3.08 2.30 -31.85
C ARG A 66 2.01 1.94 -32.87
N ALA A 67 0.75 1.85 -32.45
CA ALA A 67 -0.37 1.60 -33.35
C ALA A 67 -0.45 2.67 -34.45
N ALA A 68 -0.40 3.95 -34.08
CA ALA A 68 -0.39 5.05 -35.05
C ALA A 68 0.80 4.97 -36.02
N SER A 69 2.00 4.60 -35.53
CA SER A 69 3.17 4.44 -36.40
C SER A 69 3.01 3.29 -37.40
N LEU A 70 2.44 2.17 -36.96
CA LEU A 70 2.19 1.00 -37.82
C LEU A 70 1.08 1.28 -38.83
N GLU A 71 0.02 2.00 -38.45
CA GLU A 71 -1.04 2.41 -39.36
C GLU A 71 -0.50 3.30 -40.49
N LEU A 72 0.38 4.24 -40.16
CA LEU A 72 1.07 5.08 -41.16
C LEU A 72 1.98 4.26 -42.07
N GLU A 73 2.71 3.29 -41.52
CA GLU A 73 3.57 2.41 -42.31
C GLU A 73 2.76 1.52 -43.25
N VAL A 74 1.66 0.93 -42.77
CA VAL A 74 0.73 0.16 -43.60
C VAL A 74 0.13 1.02 -44.71
N ALA A 75 -0.28 2.26 -44.41
CA ALA A 75 -0.80 3.17 -45.42
C ALA A 75 0.26 3.49 -46.50
N ARG A 76 1.51 3.75 -46.09
CA ARG A 76 2.63 3.94 -47.00
C ARG A 76 2.89 2.71 -47.87
N LEU A 77 2.91 1.51 -47.27
CA LEU A 77 3.15 0.26 -48.00
C LEU A 77 2.04 -0.04 -49.00
N ARG A 78 0.77 0.16 -48.63
CA ARG A 78 -0.37 0.01 -49.55
C ARG A 78 -0.27 0.97 -50.74
N LEU A 79 0.14 2.21 -50.50
CA LEU A 79 0.38 3.17 -51.57
C LEU A 79 1.48 2.69 -52.51
N LEU A 80 2.60 2.20 -51.96
CA LEU A 80 3.71 1.68 -52.75
C LEU A 80 3.32 0.44 -53.57
N VAL A 81 2.57 -0.50 -52.98
CA VAL A 81 2.02 -1.67 -53.70
C VAL A 81 1.17 -1.20 -54.88
N THR A 82 0.29 -0.23 -54.66
CA THR A 82 -0.56 0.34 -55.72
C THR A 82 0.27 1.00 -56.82
N GLN A 83 1.32 1.77 -56.46
CA GLN A 83 2.23 2.41 -57.41
C GLN A 83 3.02 1.40 -58.25
N LEU A 84 3.33 0.23 -57.69
CA LEU A 84 4.01 -0.86 -58.40
C LEU A 84 3.03 -1.74 -59.22
N GLY A 85 1.76 -1.36 -59.31
CA GLY A 85 0.73 -2.08 -60.08
C GLY A 85 0.17 -3.31 -59.38
N GLY A 86 0.47 -3.49 -58.09
CA GLY A 86 -0.18 -4.50 -57.25
C GLY A 86 -1.52 -4.00 -56.69
N THR A 87 -2.35 -4.93 -56.21
CA THR A 87 -3.55 -4.63 -55.43
C THR A 87 -3.23 -4.73 -53.92
N PRO A 88 -3.56 -3.69 -53.12
CA PRO A 88 -3.23 -3.61 -51.69
C PRO A 88 -4.08 -4.51 -50.78
#